data_AF-A0A2G9TTN8-F1
#
_entry.id   AF-A0A2G9TTN8-F1
#
_cell.length_a   1.000
_cell.length_b   1.000
_cell.length_c   1.000
_cell.angle_alpha   90.00
_cell.angle_beta   90.00
_cell.angle_gamma   90.00
#
_symmetry.space_group_name_H-M   'P 1'
#
loop_
_entity.id
_entity.type
_entity.pdbx_description
1 polymer ?
#
loop_
_entity_poly.entity_id
_entity_poly.type
_entity_poly.pdbx_seq_one_letter_code
_entity_poly.pdbx_strand_id
1 'polypeptide(L)'
;MERVGSEKRDERLYLKEYGLDEGTALGNEDELAHLYHDVMMNSALYPSLESVPSRLYDILREWHSSANAYTQRITKDGETYAARLPVVRPSARLRTKSCSEWYEVKKATLAEAKLKLRLEQEKLQLEEQRG
;
A
#
# COMPACT_ATOMS: atom_id res chain seq x y z
N MET A 1 -24.24 18.91 -15.41
CA MET A 1 -23.03 18.11 -15.12
C MET A 1 -21.83 18.92 -15.57
N GLU A 2 -21.11 19.50 -14.62
CA GLU A 2 -19.83 20.16 -14.88
C GLU A 2 -18.83 19.11 -15.39
N ARG A 3 -18.09 19.46 -16.45
CA ARG A 3 -17.11 18.58 -17.10
C ARG A 3 -15.88 18.42 -16.22
N VAL A 4 -15.96 17.57 -15.21
CA VAL A 4 -14.80 17.10 -14.45
C VAL A 4 -14.05 16.11 -15.35
N GLY A 5 -12.90 16.52 -15.89
CA GLY A 5 -12.02 15.65 -16.69
C GLY A 5 -11.41 16.26 -17.96
N SER A 6 -11.67 17.53 -18.29
CA SER A 6 -11.08 18.19 -19.47
C SER A 6 -9.79 18.96 -19.18
N GLU A 7 -9.10 18.66 -18.07
CA GLU A 7 -7.75 19.16 -17.88
C GLU A 7 -6.84 18.39 -18.84
N LYS A 8 -6.45 19.04 -19.94
CA LYS A 8 -5.19 18.79 -20.64
C LYS A 8 -4.05 18.94 -19.62
N ARG A 9 -3.91 17.96 -18.72
CA ARG A 9 -2.74 17.83 -17.85
C ARG A 9 -1.59 17.45 -18.76
N ASP A 10 -1.06 18.50 -19.38
CA ASP A 10 0.34 18.69 -19.66
C ASP A 10 0.99 17.44 -20.25
N GLU A 11 0.59 17.09 -21.48
CA GLU A 11 1.27 16.08 -22.31
C GLU A 11 2.79 16.33 -22.33
N ARG A 12 3.22 17.58 -22.15
CA ARG A 12 4.62 17.96 -22.02
C ARG A 12 5.29 17.44 -20.75
N LEU A 13 4.58 17.35 -19.63
CA LEU A 13 5.02 16.71 -18.39
C LEU A 13 5.09 15.19 -18.59
N TYR A 14 4.10 14.61 -19.29
CA TYR A 14 4.13 13.19 -19.67
C TYR A 14 5.30 12.84 -20.59
N LEU A 15 5.62 13.68 -21.58
CA LEU A 15 6.80 13.52 -22.44
C LEU A 15 8.13 13.75 -21.70
N LYS A 16 8.16 14.61 -20.69
CA LYS A 16 9.36 14.86 -19.90
C LYS A 16 9.64 13.72 -18.89
N GLU A 17 8.60 13.13 -18.32
CA GLU A 17 8.73 12.03 -17.34
C GLU A 17 8.74 10.63 -17.98
N TYR A 18 8.07 10.45 -19.13
CA TYR A 18 7.84 9.15 -19.76
C TYR A 18 8.08 9.14 -21.28
N GLY A 19 8.45 10.27 -21.88
CA GLY A 19 8.85 10.29 -23.29
C GLY A 19 10.21 9.62 -23.40
N LEU A 20 10.23 8.46 -24.06
CA LEU A 20 11.45 7.78 -24.45
C LEU A 20 12.30 8.74 -25.29
N ASP A 21 13.33 9.32 -24.69
CA ASP A 21 14.43 9.94 -25.42
C ASP A 21 15.25 8.79 -26.02
N GLU A 22 14.77 8.20 -27.11
CA GLU A 22 15.41 7.05 -27.79
C GLU A 22 16.81 7.38 -28.38
N GLY A 23 17.36 8.57 -28.11
CA GLY A 23 18.57 9.08 -28.76
C GLY A 23 19.84 9.14 -27.91
N THR A 24 19.78 8.90 -26.60
CA THR A 24 20.86 9.29 -25.67
C THR A 24 21.31 8.10 -24.82
N ALA A 25 22.22 7.30 -25.39
CA ALA A 25 23.13 6.38 -24.70
C ALA A 25 22.53 5.17 -23.94
N LEU A 26 21.44 4.57 -24.45
CA LEU A 26 20.79 3.38 -23.85
C LEU A 26 21.65 2.11 -23.76
N GLY A 27 22.68 1.94 -24.58
CA GLY A 27 23.44 0.68 -24.63
C GLY A 27 24.12 0.30 -23.30
N ASN A 28 24.54 1.28 -22.49
CA ASN A 28 25.20 1.02 -21.21
C ASN A 28 24.22 0.88 -20.04
N GLU A 29 23.04 1.50 -20.13
CA GLU A 29 21.99 1.42 -19.11
C GLU A 29 21.18 0.13 -19.25
N ASP A 30 20.93 -0.33 -20.48
CA ASP A 30 20.25 -1.60 -20.75
C ASP A 30 21.07 -2.79 -20.21
N GLU A 31 22.39 -2.78 -20.42
CA GLU A 31 23.30 -3.80 -19.85
C GLU A 31 23.28 -3.81 -18.31
N LEU A 32 23.23 -2.62 -17.69
CA LEU A 32 23.18 -2.50 -16.24
C LEU A 32 21.84 -2.99 -15.68
N ALA A 33 20.73 -2.70 -16.37
CA ALA A 33 19.40 -3.16 -16.01
C ALA A 33 19.27 -4.69 -16.12
N HIS A 34 19.83 -5.29 -17.18
CA HIS A 34 19.90 -6.74 -17.32
C HIS A 34 20.74 -7.38 -16.21
N LEU A 35 21.93 -6.83 -15.92
CA LEU A 35 22.78 -7.31 -14.83
C LEU A 35 22.06 -7.22 -13.48
N TYR A 36 21.35 -6.12 -13.22
CA TYR A 36 20.58 -5.94 -11.99
C TYR A 36 19.47 -6.98 -11.89
N HIS A 37 18.71 -7.18 -12.96
CA HIS A 37 17.65 -8.18 -13.01
C HIS A 37 18.19 -9.59 -12.71
N ASP A 38 19.28 -9.98 -13.36
CA ASP A 38 19.88 -11.31 -13.18
C ASP A 38 20.37 -11.55 -11.75
N VAL A 39 20.99 -10.53 -11.14
CA VAL A 39 21.42 -10.59 -9.74
C VAL A 39 20.23 -10.74 -8.80
N MET A 40 19.16 -9.95 -9.02
CA MET A 40 17.98 -9.97 -8.15
C MET A 40 17.16 -11.27 -8.30
N MET A 41 17.16 -11.89 -9.48
CA MET A 41 16.47 -13.16 -9.72
C MET A 41 17.25 -14.37 -9.19
N ASN A 42 18.58 -14.29 -9.12
CA ASN A 42 19.45 -15.38 -8.66
C ASN A 42 19.96 -15.18 -7.23
N SER A 43 19.04 -15.06 -6.28
CA SER A 43 19.35 -14.84 -4.85
C SER A 43 20.23 -15.93 -4.21
N ALA A 44 20.24 -17.14 -4.77
CA ALA A 44 21.11 -18.23 -4.29
C ALA A 44 22.60 -18.00 -4.61
N LEU A 45 22.90 -17.35 -5.74
CA LEU A 45 24.26 -17.00 -6.16
C LEU A 45 24.73 -15.70 -5.50
N TYR A 46 23.78 -14.81 -5.19
CA TYR A 46 24.03 -13.50 -4.63
C TYR A 46 23.35 -13.31 -3.25
N PRO A 47 23.74 -14.08 -2.21
CA PRO A 47 23.07 -14.07 -0.92
C PRO A 47 23.33 -12.80 -0.08
N SER A 48 24.37 -12.03 -0.41
CA SER A 48 24.76 -10.82 0.32
C SER A 48 25.21 -9.71 -0.63
N LEU A 49 25.22 -8.46 -0.16
CA LEU A 49 25.69 -7.34 -0.97
C LEU A 49 27.13 -7.56 -1.49
N GLU A 50 28.00 -8.16 -0.69
CA GLU A 50 29.40 -8.44 -1.06
C GLU A 50 29.57 -9.47 -2.19
N SER A 51 28.56 -10.33 -2.38
CA SER A 51 28.57 -11.32 -3.47
C SER A 51 28.17 -10.73 -4.83
N VAL A 52 27.56 -9.55 -4.84
CA VAL A 52 27.09 -8.85 -6.05
C VAL A 52 28.28 -8.37 -6.90
N PRO A 53 28.19 -8.36 -8.25
CA PRO A 53 29.21 -7.79 -9.11
C PRO A 53 29.58 -6.35 -8.74
N SER A 54 30.87 -6.02 -8.79
CA SER A 54 31.43 -4.73 -8.34
C SER A 54 30.71 -3.50 -8.91
N ARG A 55 30.34 -3.55 -10.20
CA ARG A 55 29.60 -2.49 -10.90
C ARG A 55 28.27 -2.14 -10.20
N LEU A 56 27.55 -3.13 -9.69
CA LEU A 56 26.30 -2.93 -8.95
C LEU A 56 26.56 -2.68 -7.47
N TYR A 57 27.58 -3.33 -6.90
CA TYR A 57 27.99 -3.09 -5.51
C TYR A 57 28.24 -1.61 -5.26
N ASP A 58 29.03 -0.95 -6.12
CA ASP A 58 29.39 0.46 -5.93
C ASP A 58 28.16 1.39 -5.95
N ILE A 59 27.16 1.07 -6.76
CA ILE A 59 25.90 1.83 -6.86
C ILE A 59 25.01 1.57 -5.63
N LEU A 60 24.87 0.31 -5.24
CA LEU A 60 23.93 -0.11 -4.20
C LEU A 60 24.47 0.08 -2.78
N ARG A 61 25.80 0.17 -2.60
CA ARG A 61 26.44 0.20 -1.27
C ARG A 61 25.91 1.30 -0.38
N GLU A 62 25.83 2.53 -0.90
CA GLU A 62 25.39 3.68 -0.10
C GLU A 62 23.93 3.54 0.35
N TRP A 63 23.07 3.11 -0.58
CA TRP A 63 21.65 2.86 -0.32
C TRP A 63 21.47 1.74 0.70
N HIS A 64 22.19 0.62 0.52
CA HIS A 64 22.17 -0.50 1.43
C HIS A 64 22.64 -0.09 2.84
N SER A 65 23.74 0.65 2.95
CA SER A 65 24.22 1.18 4.23
C SER A 65 23.20 2.09 4.92
N SER A 66 22.56 2.98 4.15
CA SER A 66 21.52 3.88 4.66
C SER A 66 20.28 3.13 5.14
N ALA A 67 19.81 2.16 4.35
CA ALA A 67 18.67 1.32 4.69
C ALA A 67 18.95 0.43 5.91
N ASN A 68 20.16 -0.14 6.01
CA ASN A 68 20.59 -0.92 7.16
C ASN A 68 20.66 -0.04 8.42
N ALA A 69 21.22 1.17 8.33
CA ALA A 69 21.24 2.12 9.44
C ALA A 69 19.82 2.53 9.89
N TYR A 70 18.90 2.76 8.94
CA TYR A 70 17.50 3.01 9.24
C TYR A 70 16.85 1.83 9.96
N THR A 71 17.05 0.61 9.43
CA THR A 71 16.52 -0.62 10.02
C THR A 71 17.01 -0.80 11.44
N GLN A 72 18.32 -0.66 11.68
CA GLN A 72 18.89 -0.72 13.02
C GLN A 72 18.27 0.31 13.96
N ARG A 73 18.01 1.54 13.49
CA ARG A 73 17.34 2.55 14.34
C ARG A 73 15.92 2.14 14.73
N ILE A 74 15.14 1.50 13.85
CA ILE A 74 13.76 1.09 14.14
C ILE A 74 13.65 -0.24 14.89
N THR A 75 14.63 -1.14 14.75
CA THR A 75 14.56 -2.49 15.33
C THR A 75 15.40 -2.66 16.59
N LYS A 76 16.32 -1.74 16.89
CA LYS A 76 17.19 -1.86 18.06
C LYS A 76 16.44 -1.49 19.33
N ASP A 77 16.35 -2.46 20.23
CA ASP A 77 15.69 -2.31 21.52
C ASP A 77 16.29 -1.13 22.30
N GLY A 78 15.44 -0.22 22.76
CA GLY A 78 15.82 0.96 23.55
C GLY A 78 16.00 2.27 22.77
N GLU A 79 16.04 2.25 21.43
CA GLU A 79 16.05 3.46 20.60
C GLU A 79 14.65 3.70 19.99
N THR A 80 13.90 4.67 20.52
CA THR A 80 12.57 5.03 20.00
C THR A 80 12.68 5.75 18.66
N TYR A 81 12.76 4.99 17.56
CA TYR A 81 12.59 5.56 16.23
C TYR A 81 11.10 5.72 15.92
N ALA A 82 10.57 6.83 16.40
CA ALA A 82 9.27 7.41 16.04
C ALA A 82 8.07 6.43 16.00
N ALA A 83 7.61 5.98 17.18
CA ALA A 83 6.25 5.46 17.34
C ALA A 83 5.39 6.34 18.27
N ARG A 84 5.65 7.64 18.35
CA ARG A 84 4.54 8.58 18.58
C ARG A 84 3.80 8.72 17.25
N LEU A 85 3.03 7.68 16.90
CA LEU A 85 1.90 7.84 15.99
C LEU A 85 1.20 9.15 16.42
N PRO A 86 0.87 10.07 15.49
CA PRO A 86 0.19 11.30 15.86
C PRO A 86 -0.98 10.91 16.76
N VAL A 87 -1.00 11.47 17.97
CA VAL A 87 -2.10 11.25 18.92
C VAL A 87 -3.31 11.89 18.27
N VAL A 88 -4.04 11.11 17.49
CA VAL A 88 -5.30 11.52 16.89
C VAL A 88 -6.17 11.95 18.05
N ARG A 89 -6.51 13.24 18.12
CA ARG A 89 -7.43 13.76 19.14
C ARG A 89 -8.63 12.81 19.18
N PRO A 90 -9.16 12.43 20.36
CA PRO A 90 -10.33 11.56 20.42
C PRO A 90 -11.47 12.03 19.51
N SER A 91 -11.61 13.35 19.33
CA SER A 91 -12.56 13.98 18.39
C SER A 91 -12.31 13.72 16.90
N ALA A 92 -11.10 13.37 16.49
CA ALA A 92 -10.78 12.92 15.13
C ALA A 92 -10.99 11.41 14.96
N ARG A 93 -10.73 10.59 16.00
CA ARG A 93 -11.14 9.16 16.02
C ARG A 93 -12.65 9.01 15.90
N LEU A 94 -13.42 9.91 16.52
CA LEU A 94 -14.88 9.92 16.40
C LEU A 94 -15.38 10.25 14.97
N ARG A 95 -14.58 10.94 14.14
CA ARG A 95 -14.96 11.30 12.77
C ARG A 95 -14.67 10.20 11.76
N THR A 96 -13.65 9.37 12.01
CA THR A 96 -13.28 8.23 11.17
C THR A 96 -13.44 6.96 11.98
N LYS A 97 -14.60 6.31 11.88
CA LYS A 97 -14.82 4.99 12.45
C LYS A 97 -13.73 4.05 11.95
N SER A 98 -13.10 3.32 12.86
CA SER A 98 -12.14 2.28 12.46
C SER A 98 -12.83 1.22 11.62
N CYS A 99 -12.06 0.53 10.78
CA CYS A 99 -12.58 -0.54 9.93
C CYS A 99 -13.29 -1.63 10.76
N SER A 100 -12.74 -1.95 11.94
CA SER A 100 -13.36 -2.88 12.91
C SER A 100 -14.67 -2.35 13.49
N GLU A 101 -14.74 -1.10 13.92
CA GLU A 101 -16.00 -0.49 14.38
C GLU A 101 -17.07 -0.45 13.28
N TRP A 102 -16.67 -0.23 12.03
CA TRP A 102 -17.58 -0.30 10.90
C TRP A 102 -18.13 -1.71 10.69
N TYR A 103 -17.27 -2.74 10.78
CA TYR A 103 -17.70 -4.14 10.67
C TYR A 103 -18.63 -4.56 11.82
N GLU A 104 -18.35 -4.15 13.07
CA GLU A 104 -19.22 -4.46 14.21
C GLU A 104 -20.59 -3.80 14.08
N VAL A 105 -20.64 -2.52 13.69
CA VAL A 105 -21.92 -1.82 13.42
C VAL A 105 -22.67 -2.48 12.26
N LYS A 106 -21.98 -2.85 11.18
CA LYS A 106 -22.60 -3.55 10.05
C LYS A 106 -23.14 -4.92 10.44
N LYS A 107 -22.45 -5.64 11.32
CA LYS A 107 -22.88 -6.94 11.84
C LYS A 107 -24.10 -6.82 12.73
N ALA A 108 -24.12 -5.84 13.64
CA ALA A 108 -25.26 -5.55 14.51
C ALA A 108 -26.52 -5.17 13.70
N THR A 109 -26.37 -4.25 12.73
CA THR A 109 -27.47 -3.82 11.87
C THR A 109 -28.04 -4.96 11.00
N LEU A 110 -27.18 -5.84 10.47
CA LEU A 110 -27.62 -7.04 9.76
C LEU A 110 -28.37 -8.03 10.68
N ALA A 111 -27.93 -8.18 11.94
CA ALA A 111 -28.60 -9.04 12.90
C ALA A 111 -29.99 -8.50 13.27
N GLU A 112 -30.11 -7.19 13.51
CA GLU A 112 -31.39 -6.53 13.76
C GLU A 112 -32.35 -6.65 12.57
N ALA A 113 -31.86 -6.46 11.35
CA ALA A 113 -32.66 -6.60 10.13
C ALA A 113 -33.20 -8.05 9.97
N LYS A 114 -32.35 -9.05 10.23
CA LYS A 114 -32.78 -10.47 10.21
C LYS A 114 -33.82 -10.77 11.27
N LEU A 115 -33.69 -10.18 12.46
CA LEU A 115 -34.62 -10.41 13.55
C LEU A 115 -35.99 -9.78 13.26
N LYS A 116 -36.01 -8.55 12.71
CA LYS A 116 -37.25 -7.91 12.24
C LYS A 116 -37.96 -8.73 11.17
N LEU A 117 -37.22 -9.23 10.18
CA LEU A 117 -37.77 -10.04 9.10
C LEU A 117 -38.39 -11.35 9.61
N ARG A 118 -37.77 -12.00 10.61
CA ARG A 118 -38.37 -13.19 11.26
C ARG A 118 -39.66 -12.85 11.98
N LEU A 119 -39.70 -11.75 12.74
CA LEU A 119 -40.91 -11.33 13.45
C LEU A 119 -42.05 -10.97 12.48
N GLU A 120 -41.73 -10.39 11.33
CA GLU A 120 -42.72 -10.12 10.27
C GLU A 120 -43.24 -11.41 9.64
N GLN A 121 -42.38 -12.39 9.36
CA GLN A 121 -42.78 -13.71 8.85
C GLN A 121 -43.66 -14.47 9.86
N GLU A 122 -43.31 -14.45 11.14
CA GLU A 122 -44.10 -15.07 12.21
C GLU A 122 -45.47 -14.40 12.37
N LYS A 123 -45.55 -13.07 12.24
CA LYS A 123 -46.82 -12.34 12.25
C LYS A 123 -47.71 -12.72 11.06
N LEU A 124 -47.16 -12.79 9.86
CA LEU A 124 -47.91 -13.17 8.66
C LEU A 124 -48.43 -14.61 8.76
N GLN A 125 -47.63 -15.54 9.29
CA GLN A 125 -48.06 -16.93 9.53
C GLN A 125 -49.16 -17.03 10.59
N LEU A 126 -49.10 -16.20 11.63
CA LEU A 126 -50.15 -16.14 12.66
C LEU A 126 -51.45 -15.53 12.13
N GLU A 127 -51.37 -14.56 11.21
CA GLU A 127 -52.55 -13.99 10.54
C GLU A 127 -53.17 -15.00 9.56
N GLU A 128 -52.36 -15.76 8.80
CA GLU A 128 -52.84 -16.84 7.93
C GLU A 128 -53.49 -18.01 8.69
N GLN A 129 -53.05 -18.31 9.92
CA GLN A 129 -53.66 -19.35 10.76
C GLN A 129 -54.95 -18.90 11.46
N ARG A 130 -55.24 -17.60 11.46
CA ARG A 130 -56.37 -16.99 12.20
C ARG A 130 -57.51 -16.51 11.30
N GLY A 131 -57.30 -16.50 9.97
CA GLY A 131 -58.33 -16.37 8.94
C GLY A 131 -58.78 -17.72 8.42
#